data_AF-A0A1G0XRB2-F1
#
_entry.id   AF-A0A1G0XRB2-F1
#
_cell.length_a   1.000
_cell.length_b   1.000
_cell.length_c   1.000
_cell.angle_alpha   90.00
_cell.angle_beta   90.00
_cell.angle_gamma   90.00
#
_symmetry.space_group_name_H-M   'P 1'
#
loop_
_entity.id
_entity.type
_entity.pdbx_description
1 polymer ?
#
loop_
_entity_poly.entity_id
_entity_poly.type
_entity_poly.pdbx_seq_one_letter_code
_entity_poly.pdbx_strand_id
1 'polypeptide(L)'
;MDNNDKLGMKFDAGKPKWSLVIQRFLTGLVRALEHGAAKYAPHSWQTVPNAPERYFSALKRHYDDLQRNDGTIDLNAIDKDSGLPCTNLILANAYFLEGLRVTEKPKSFMFILSEGEIIKGDPLTAKGKWIDPLYNEIIK
;
A
#
# COMPACT_ATOMS: atom_id res chain seq x y z
N MET A 1 -29.32 34.35 -28.10
CA MET A 1 -28.01 34.07 -27.47
C MET A 1 -28.30 33.08 -26.37
N ASP A 2 -28.03 31.80 -26.63
CA ASP A 2 -28.45 30.71 -25.74
C ASP A 2 -27.38 30.41 -24.69
N ASN A 3 -27.83 30.29 -23.45
CA ASN A 3 -27.06 30.19 -22.21
C ASN A 3 -26.88 28.70 -21.86
N ASN A 4 -25.99 27.96 -22.53
CA ASN A 4 -25.83 26.55 -22.17
C ASN A 4 -24.50 25.85 -22.44
N ASP A 5 -23.35 26.53 -22.32
CA ASP A 5 -22.04 25.86 -22.42
C ASP A 5 -21.07 26.23 -21.28
N LYS A 6 -21.49 25.96 -20.04
CA LYS A 6 -20.53 25.62 -18.98
C LYS A 6 -20.70 24.13 -18.65
N LEU A 7 -20.40 23.29 -19.64
CA LEU A 7 -20.10 21.87 -19.42
C LEU A 7 -19.09 21.79 -18.26
N GLY A 8 -19.43 21.06 -17.20
CA GLY A 8 -18.61 20.99 -15.98
C GLY A 8 -17.17 20.58 -16.31
N MET A 9 -16.23 21.53 -16.17
CA MET A 9 -14.81 21.26 -16.35
C MET A 9 -14.32 20.35 -15.22
N LYS A 10 -13.95 19.12 -15.57
CA LYS A 10 -13.32 18.19 -14.63
C LYS A 10 -11.81 18.36 -14.67
N PHE A 11 -11.25 19.00 -13.65
CA PHE A 11 -9.80 19.12 -13.49
C PHE A 11 -9.23 17.84 -12.87
N ASP A 12 -8.68 16.97 -13.71
CA ASP A 12 -8.02 15.72 -13.28
C ASP A 12 -6.49 15.83 -13.24
N ALA A 13 -5.93 17.02 -13.49
CA ALA A 13 -4.51 17.30 -13.35
C ALA A 13 -4.04 17.01 -11.90
N GLY A 14 -2.94 16.27 -11.77
CA GLY A 14 -2.36 15.90 -10.48
C GLY A 14 -3.08 14.77 -9.72
N LYS A 15 -4.15 14.18 -10.25
CA LYS A 15 -4.83 13.05 -9.60
C LYS A 15 -4.19 11.71 -9.98
N PRO A 16 -4.15 10.72 -9.07
CA PRO A 16 -3.73 9.36 -9.40
C PRO A 16 -4.53 8.76 -10.57
N LYS A 17 -3.82 8.21 -11.55
CA LYS A 17 -4.42 7.55 -12.72
C LYS A 17 -4.75 6.09 -12.40
N TRP A 18 -5.91 5.86 -11.80
CA TRP A 18 -6.41 4.50 -11.50
C TRP A 18 -6.49 3.59 -12.73
N SER A 19 -6.59 4.14 -13.93
CA SER A 19 -6.56 3.39 -15.20
C SER A 19 -5.25 2.63 -15.44
N LEU A 20 -4.17 2.95 -14.73
CA LEU A 20 -2.90 2.22 -14.81
C LEU A 20 -2.92 0.91 -14.03
N VAL A 21 -3.90 0.72 -13.14
CA VAL A 21 -4.04 -0.50 -12.35
C VAL A 21 -4.65 -1.59 -13.23
N ILE A 22 -3.83 -2.60 -13.55
CA ILE A 22 -4.30 -3.81 -14.23
C ILE A 22 -5.04 -4.68 -13.21
N GLN A 23 -6.37 -4.60 -13.21
CA GLN A 23 -7.24 -5.25 -12.21
C GLN A 23 -6.98 -6.75 -12.05
N ARG A 24 -6.72 -7.48 -13.13
CA ARG A 24 -6.42 -8.92 -13.08
C ARG A 24 -5.18 -9.26 -12.22
N PHE A 25 -4.24 -8.34 -12.05
CA PHE A 25 -3.07 -8.56 -11.20
C PHE A 25 -3.43 -8.49 -9.71
N LEU A 26 -4.50 -7.77 -9.36
CA LEU A 26 -4.99 -7.68 -7.99
C LEU A 26 -5.70 -8.95 -7.52
N THR A 27 -6.20 -9.80 -8.42
CA THR A 27 -6.82 -11.08 -8.04
C THR A 27 -5.86 -11.97 -7.25
N GLY A 28 -4.56 -11.94 -7.58
CA GLY A 28 -3.54 -12.66 -6.83
C GLY A 28 -3.40 -12.16 -5.39
N LEU A 29 -3.39 -10.84 -5.19
CA LEU A 29 -3.43 -10.21 -3.87
C LEU A 29 -4.67 -10.65 -3.09
N VAL A 30 -5.85 -10.54 -3.68
CA VAL A 30 -7.12 -10.89 -3.01
C VAL A 30 -7.10 -12.34 -2.53
N ARG A 31 -6.65 -13.29 -3.35
CA ARG A 31 -6.56 -14.71 -2.95
C ARG A 31 -5.61 -14.94 -1.77
N ALA A 32 -4.48 -14.25 -1.74
CA ALA A 32 -3.55 -14.32 -0.62
C ALA A 32 -4.16 -13.72 0.66
N LEU A 33 -4.89 -12.60 0.54
CA LEU A 33 -5.61 -11.98 1.65
C LEU A 33 -6.74 -12.90 2.18
N GLU A 34 -7.51 -13.54 1.29
CA GLU A 34 -8.55 -14.50 1.65
C GLU A 34 -7.95 -15.72 2.38
N HIS A 35 -6.86 -16.27 1.87
CA HIS A 35 -6.15 -17.37 2.53
C HIS A 35 -5.68 -16.98 3.94
N GLY A 36 -5.07 -15.81 4.09
CA GLY A 36 -4.65 -15.29 5.40
C GLY A 36 -5.82 -15.02 6.33
N ALA A 37 -6.91 -14.42 5.83
CA ALA A 37 -8.11 -14.12 6.61
C ALA A 37 -8.82 -15.39 7.09
N ALA A 38 -8.88 -16.44 6.27
CA ALA A 38 -9.41 -17.73 6.65
C ALA A 38 -8.57 -18.40 7.76
N LYS A 39 -7.24 -18.23 7.72
CA LYS A 39 -6.31 -18.82 8.69
C LYS A 39 -6.22 -18.05 10.01
N TYR A 40 -6.32 -16.72 9.99
CA TYR A 40 -6.00 -15.87 11.14
C TYR A 40 -7.08 -14.85 11.54
N ALA A 41 -8.21 -14.78 10.82
CA ALA A 41 -9.23 -13.73 10.85
C ALA A 41 -8.95 -12.51 9.94
N PRO A 42 -10.00 -11.90 9.34
CA PRO A 42 -9.89 -10.68 8.54
C PRO A 42 -9.19 -9.54 9.28
N HIS A 43 -8.33 -8.80 8.57
CA HIS A 43 -7.62 -7.61 9.07
C HIS A 43 -6.72 -7.79 10.31
N SER A 44 -6.56 -9.01 10.83
CA SER A 44 -5.69 -9.34 11.97
C SER A 44 -4.20 -9.01 11.74
N TRP A 45 -3.81 -8.82 10.47
CA TRP A 45 -2.46 -8.45 10.07
C TRP A 45 -2.00 -7.09 10.64
N GLN A 46 -2.94 -6.19 10.94
CA GLN A 46 -2.66 -4.85 11.45
C GLN A 46 -2.13 -4.85 12.88
N THR A 47 -2.43 -5.88 13.66
CA THR A 47 -2.11 -5.95 15.10
C THR A 47 -0.96 -6.91 15.41
N VAL A 48 -0.24 -7.38 14.38
CA VAL A 48 0.88 -8.31 14.59
C VAL A 48 2.03 -7.59 15.31
N PRO A 49 2.55 -8.14 16.43
CA PRO A 49 3.72 -7.56 17.08
C PRO A 49 4.94 -7.58 16.16
N ASN A 50 5.69 -6.47 16.09
CA ASN A 50 6.83 -6.28 15.18
C ASN A 50 6.47 -6.60 13.71
N ALA A 51 5.29 -6.14 13.30
CA ALA A 51 4.75 -6.40 11.97
C ALA A 51 5.71 -6.02 10.82
N PRO A 52 6.42 -4.86 10.84
CA PRO A 52 7.32 -4.50 9.74
C PRO A 52 8.40 -5.56 9.48
N GLU A 53 9.11 -5.99 10.53
CA GLU A 53 10.17 -6.98 10.41
C GLU A 53 9.63 -8.35 9.99
N ARG A 54 8.47 -8.74 10.52
CA ARG A 54 7.85 -10.03 10.22
C ARG A 54 7.36 -10.13 8.78
N TYR A 55 6.69 -9.09 8.28
CA TYR A 55 6.22 -9.07 6.89
C TYR A 55 7.37 -8.89 5.90
N PHE A 56 8.40 -8.12 6.25
CA PHE A 56 9.60 -8.01 5.42
C PHE A 56 10.36 -9.35 5.33
N SER A 57 10.50 -10.06 6.45
CA SER A 57 11.11 -11.40 6.47
C SER A 57 10.27 -12.42 5.68
N ALA A 58 8.94 -12.40 5.83
CA ALA A 58 8.05 -13.27 5.05
C ALA A 58 8.12 -12.99 3.55
N LEU A 59 8.14 -11.72 3.14
CA LEU A 59 8.33 -11.31 1.75
C LEU A 59 9.63 -11.88 1.18
N LYS A 60 10.74 -11.76 1.92
CA LYS A 60 12.05 -12.28 1.50
C LYS A 60 12.03 -13.79 1.29
N ARG A 61 11.39 -14.56 2.17
CA ARG A 61 11.29 -16.02 2.00
C ARG A 61 10.60 -16.39 0.69
N HIS A 62 9.48 -15.75 0.37
CA HIS A 62 8.78 -16.00 -0.90
C HIS A 62 9.56 -15.49 -2.11
N TYR A 63 10.35 -14.43 -1.97
CA TYR A 63 11.28 -13.97 -3.01
C TYR A 63 12.39 -14.99 -3.24
N ASP A 64 12.97 -15.54 -2.17
CA ASP A 64 14.00 -16.57 -2.23
C ASP A 64 13.45 -17.86 -2.86
N ASP A 65 12.18 -18.21 -2.60
CA ASP A 65 11.51 -19.35 -3.26
C ASP A 65 11.35 -19.16 -4.77
N LEU A 66 11.40 -17.93 -5.29
CA LEU A 66 11.44 -17.70 -6.74
C LEU A 66 12.82 -18.01 -7.32
N GLN A 67 13.88 -18.01 -6.53
CA GLN A 67 15.24 -18.16 -7.05
C GLN A 67 15.56 -19.63 -7.31
N ARG A 68 16.04 -19.92 -8.52
CA ARG A 68 16.57 -21.24 -8.88
C ARG A 68 18.08 -21.30 -8.62
N ASN A 69 18.58 -22.53 -8.46
CA ASN A 69 20.01 -22.79 -8.25
C ASN A 69 20.91 -22.33 -9.41
N ASP A 70 20.36 -22.16 -10.62
CA ASP A 70 21.07 -21.66 -11.80
C ASP A 70 21.06 -20.12 -11.90
N GLY A 71 20.53 -19.42 -10.89
CA GLY A 71 20.41 -17.96 -10.86
C GLY A 71 19.22 -17.39 -11.63
N THR A 72 18.34 -18.25 -12.19
CA THR A 72 17.11 -17.80 -12.86
C THR A 72 15.95 -17.61 -11.88
N ILE A 73 14.90 -16.91 -12.32
CA ILE A 73 13.68 -16.68 -11.54
C ILE A 73 12.55 -17.60 -12.01
N ASP A 74 11.90 -18.28 -11.07
CA ASP A 74 10.70 -19.08 -11.26
C ASP A 74 9.44 -18.31 -10.85
N LEU A 75 8.78 -17.69 -11.82
CA LEU A 75 7.51 -16.99 -11.58
C LEU A 75 6.34 -17.93 -11.27
N ASN A 76 6.50 -19.25 -11.48
CA ASN A 76 5.49 -20.27 -11.20
C ASN A 76 5.72 -20.99 -9.86
N ALA A 77 6.73 -20.57 -9.07
CA ALA A 77 6.97 -21.15 -7.76
C ALA A 77 5.73 -21.05 -6.87
N ILE A 78 5.40 -22.17 -6.23
CA ILE A 78 4.25 -22.32 -5.33
C ILE A 78 4.76 -22.43 -3.90
N ASP A 79 4.17 -21.63 -3.01
CA ASP A 79 4.41 -21.70 -1.58
C ASP A 79 3.81 -22.99 -1.01
N LYS A 80 4.64 -23.77 -0.32
CA LYS A 80 4.27 -25.11 0.14
C LYS A 80 3.21 -25.10 1.24
N ASP A 81 3.15 -24.03 2.02
CA ASP A 81 2.25 -23.92 3.17
C ASP A 81 0.84 -23.50 2.75
N SER A 82 0.74 -22.60 1.77
CA SER A 82 -0.54 -22.04 1.32
C SER A 82 -1.08 -22.68 0.04
N GLY A 83 -0.21 -23.30 -0.78
CA GLY A 83 -0.55 -23.77 -2.12
C GLY A 83 -0.78 -22.63 -3.13
N LEU A 84 -0.42 -21.39 -2.78
CA LEU A 84 -0.55 -20.23 -3.66
C LEU A 84 0.76 -19.89 -4.37
N PRO A 85 0.73 -19.22 -5.53
CA PRO A 85 1.93 -18.64 -6.13
C PRO A 85 2.68 -17.74 -5.16
N CYS A 86 4.00 -17.93 -5.05
CA CYS A 86 4.86 -17.10 -4.19
C CYS A 86 4.75 -15.60 -4.54
N THR A 87 4.52 -15.27 -5.82
CA THR A 87 4.26 -13.90 -6.29
C THR A 87 3.03 -13.25 -5.66
N ASN A 88 1.97 -14.02 -5.38
CA ASN A 88 0.79 -13.53 -4.67
C ASN A 88 1.11 -13.20 -3.22
N LEU A 89 1.92 -14.02 -2.56
CA LEU A 89 2.33 -13.81 -1.17
C LEU A 89 3.33 -12.66 -1.03
N ILE A 90 4.23 -12.46 -2.00
CA ILE A 90 5.07 -11.26 -2.09
C ILE A 90 4.18 -10.02 -2.17
N LEU A 91 3.17 -10.02 -3.05
CA LEU A 91 2.24 -8.90 -3.20
C LEU A 91 1.46 -8.63 -1.92
N ALA A 92 0.99 -9.66 -1.22
CA ALA A 92 0.31 -9.53 0.07
C ALA A 92 1.22 -8.95 1.17
N ASN A 93 2.45 -9.43 1.29
CA ASN A 93 3.38 -8.89 2.29
C ASN A 93 3.79 -7.45 1.96
N ALA A 94 3.99 -7.11 0.68
CA ALA A 94 4.21 -5.73 0.27
C ALA A 94 3.00 -4.83 0.58
N TYR A 95 1.79 -5.35 0.36
CA TYR A 95 0.55 -4.66 0.73
C TYR A 95 0.45 -4.42 2.25
N PHE A 96 0.84 -5.39 3.09
CA PHE A 96 0.86 -5.19 4.55
C PHE A 96 1.90 -4.13 4.96
N LEU A 97 3.10 -4.16 4.37
CA LEU A 97 4.13 -3.16 4.64
C LEU A 97 3.68 -1.74 4.25
N GLU A 98 3.05 -1.60 3.08
CA GLU A 98 2.46 -0.31 2.67
C GLU A 98 1.34 0.12 3.61
N GLY A 99 0.48 -0.83 4.00
CA GLY A 99 -0.58 -0.63 4.99
C GLY A 99 -0.04 -0.12 6.32
N LEU A 100 1.05 -0.71 6.83
CA LEU A 100 1.72 -0.25 8.04
C LEU A 100 2.32 1.15 7.85
N ARG A 101 3.00 1.41 6.73
CA ARG A 101 3.60 2.73 6.44
C ARG A 101 2.56 3.86 6.43
N VAL A 102 1.40 3.64 5.80
CA VAL A 102 0.34 4.67 5.70
C VAL A 102 -0.50 4.80 6.96
N THR A 103 -0.45 3.81 7.86
CA THR A 103 -1.17 3.83 9.15
C THR A 103 -0.27 4.13 10.35
N GLU A 104 1.04 4.02 10.19
CA GLU A 104 2.01 4.48 11.17
C GLU A 104 1.81 5.98 11.39
N LYS A 105 1.43 6.34 12.62
CA LYS A 105 1.42 7.73 13.03
C LYS A 105 2.84 8.26 12.84
N PRO A 106 3.03 9.38 12.14
CA PRO A 106 4.34 9.92 11.95
C PRO A 106 4.99 10.15 13.30
N LYS A 107 6.20 9.65 13.47
CA LYS A 107 7.07 10.06 14.57
C LYS A 107 7.42 11.52 14.30
N SER A 108 6.60 12.42 14.85
CA SER A 108 6.73 13.88 14.78
C SER A 108 6.82 14.48 13.36
N PHE A 109 5.70 14.96 12.82
CA PHE A 109 5.76 16.05 11.83
C PHE A 109 5.90 17.36 12.57
N MET A 110 7.01 18.07 12.32
CA MET A 110 7.09 19.50 12.59
C MET A 110 6.35 20.21 11.46
N PHE A 111 5.15 20.71 11.73
CA PHE A 111 4.51 21.66 10.83
C PHE A 111 5.31 22.95 10.85
N ILE A 112 6.01 23.27 9.76
CA ILE A 112 6.39 24.66 9.49
C ILE A 112 5.30 25.20 8.55
N LEU A 113 4.29 25.83 9.15
CA LEU A 113 3.44 26.75 8.40
C LEU A 113 4.24 28.02 8.13
N SER A 114 3.95 28.71 7.02
CA SER A 114 4.63 29.93 6.59
C SER A 114 4.61 31.08 7.61
N GLU A 115 3.91 30.92 8.75
CA GLU A 115 3.74 31.94 9.79
C GLU A 115 3.96 31.44 11.23
N GLY A 116 4.56 30.26 11.44
CA GLY A 116 5.14 29.90 12.74
C GLY A 116 4.18 29.47 13.88
N GLU A 117 2.90 29.21 13.63
CA GLU A 117 2.01 28.65 14.66
C GLU A 117 2.02 27.11 14.69
N ILE A 118 2.20 26.55 15.89
CA ILE A 118 2.16 25.11 16.18
C ILE A 118 0.74 24.73 16.65
N ILE A 119 -0.02 24.04 15.81
CA ILE A 119 -1.28 23.41 16.24
C ILE A 119 -0.99 21.97 16.68
N LYS A 120 -1.09 21.67 17.98
CA LYS A 120 -1.11 20.28 18.48
C LYS A 120 -2.53 19.73 18.34
N GLY A 121 -2.78 18.92 17.32
CA GLY A 121 -4.10 18.28 17.10
C GLY A 121 -4.00 16.92 16.43
N ASP A 122 -4.98 16.06 16.69
CA ASP A 122 -5.10 14.73 16.07
C ASP A 122 -5.33 14.87 14.55
N PRO A 123 -4.49 14.25 13.70
CA PRO A 123 -4.60 14.34 12.25
C PRO A 123 -5.95 13.91 11.66
N LEU A 124 -6.76 13.17 12.41
CA LEU A 124 -8.10 12.73 11.96
C LEU A 124 -9.22 13.71 12.35
N THR A 125 -8.94 14.71 13.18
CA THR A 125 -9.96 15.62 13.74
C THR A 125 -9.86 17.05 13.21
N ALA A 126 -8.71 17.44 12.66
CA ALA A 126 -8.64 18.64 11.84
C ALA A 126 -9.32 18.34 10.50
N LYS A 127 -10.07 19.30 9.95
CA LYS A 127 -10.61 19.27 8.57
C LYS A 127 -9.50 19.27 7.48
N GLY A 128 -8.32 18.75 7.79
CA GLY A 128 -7.14 18.66 6.94
C GLY A 128 -7.01 17.26 6.38
N LYS A 129 -6.81 17.19 5.07
CA LYS A 129 -6.52 15.94 4.36
C LYS A 129 -5.15 15.45 4.81
N TRP A 130 -5.04 14.20 5.24
CA TRP A 130 -3.73 13.57 5.43
C TRP A 130 -3.00 13.55 4.08
N ILE A 131 -1.80 14.12 4.03
CA ILE A 131 -0.95 14.13 2.84
C ILE A 131 0.28 13.32 3.19
N ASP A 132 0.51 12.23 2.46
CA ASP A 132 1.71 11.42 2.57
C ASP A 132 2.94 12.29 2.24
N PRO A 133 3.84 12.54 3.21
CA PRO A 133 4.98 13.44 3.05
C PRO A 133 5.95 13.00 1.95
N LEU A 134 6.14 11.68 1.76
CA LEU A 134 7.03 11.14 0.73
C LEU A 134 6.50 11.38 -0.68
N TYR A 135 5.17 11.54 -0.84
CA TYR A 135 4.54 11.71 -2.13
C TYR A 135 4.86 13.07 -2.79
N ASN A 136 5.14 14.11 -1.99
CA ASN A 136 5.46 15.45 -2.50
C ASN A 136 6.95 15.68 -2.78
N GLU A 137 7.86 14.87 -2.25
CA GLU A 137 9.30 15.02 -2.50
C GLU A 137 9.74 14.43 -3.86
N ILE A 138 8.98 13.47 -4.38
CA ILE A 138 9.33 12.71 -5.59
C ILE A 138 8.75 13.34 -6.88
N ILE A 139 7.70 14.16 -6.77
CA ILE A 139 7.09 14.85 -7.90
C ILE A 139 7.45 16.34 -7.84
N LYS A 140 8.63 16.69 -8.37
CA LYS A 140 9.02 18.06 -8.73
C LYS A 140 9.23 18.17 -10.23
#